data_AF-A0A3D2TFM2-F1
#
_entry.id   AF-A0A3D2TFM2-F1
#
_cell.length_a   1.000
_cell.length_b   1.000
_cell.length_c   1.000
_cell.angle_alpha   90.00
_cell.angle_beta   90.00
_cell.angle_gamma   90.00
#
_symmetry.space_group_name_H-M   'P 1'
#
loop_
_entity.id
_entity.type
_entity.pdbx_description
1 polymer ?
#
loop_
_entity_poly.entity_id
_entity_poly.type
_entity_poly.pdbx_seq_one_letter_code
_entity_poly.pdbx_strand_id
1 'polypeptide(L)'
;MNPPIPRYLVPFHPKHIPHHFVDVLVIGGGIAGMRATMAIDPQLSALVITKDRLQESNSTYAQGGIAGVLTPEDCFDNHIDDTLNAGGELCDRDVVEMVIREAPSHIQQLIQWGTVFDRQAGELLLGREGGHSHNRIAHALGDATGQEIMRAMIQRAQTELQAQIWQNTFTIDLLTHEGSCRGALVWNKHHGKTFVWAKQTILCTGGVGQIFRETTNPPVATGDGHAFAYRAGAELLDMEFMQFHPTVLYIAGSSRSLITEAVRGEGALLVDANGIRFMPEYDPRAELAPRDIVSQAIVDRMEKTHHPCVYLDLTPLGAENARQRFPGISKSCAEFGIDITRDRVPVRPGAHYMIGGVKVDQDGHTKLTRL
;
A
#
# COMPACT_ATOMS: atom_id res chain seq x y z
N MET A 1 -13.92 29.06 16.70
CA MET A 1 -13.02 28.09 17.37
C MET A 1 -13.60 26.71 17.13
N ASN A 2 -12.87 25.81 16.48
CA ASN A 2 -13.31 24.42 16.35
C ASN A 2 -13.38 23.79 17.74
N PRO A 3 -14.39 22.95 18.03
CA PRO A 3 -14.45 22.26 19.31
C PRO A 3 -13.16 21.44 19.53
N PRO A 4 -12.65 21.35 20.77
CA PRO A 4 -11.46 20.57 21.05
C PRO A 4 -11.70 19.12 20.65
N ILE A 5 -10.76 18.54 19.89
CA ILE A 5 -10.81 17.13 19.50
C ILE A 5 -10.73 16.31 20.80
N PRO A 6 -11.72 15.46 21.10
CA PRO A 6 -11.70 14.68 22.34
C PRO A 6 -10.53 13.70 22.33
N ARG A 7 -9.86 13.51 23.48
CA ARG A 7 -8.78 12.53 23.61
C ARG A 7 -9.26 11.09 23.34
N TYR A 8 -10.47 10.77 23.76
CA TYR A 8 -11.11 9.47 23.56
C TYR A 8 -12.46 9.65 22.86
N LEU A 9 -12.74 8.84 21.84
CA LEU A 9 -13.98 8.91 21.06
C LEU A 9 -15.20 8.38 21.79
N VAL A 10 -15.00 7.49 22.76
CA VAL A 10 -16.09 6.85 23.50
C VAL A 10 -15.83 6.91 25.00
N PRO A 11 -16.89 7.04 25.82
CA PRO A 11 -16.76 6.92 27.26
C PRO A 11 -16.43 5.48 27.64
N PHE A 12 -15.65 5.30 28.70
CA PHE A 12 -15.36 4.01 29.29
C PHE A 12 -15.14 4.14 30.80
N HIS A 13 -15.38 3.05 31.52
CA HIS A 13 -15.05 2.95 32.94
C HIS A 13 -14.18 1.70 33.14
N PRO A 14 -12.93 1.82 33.63
CA PRO A 14 -12.00 0.69 33.68
C PRO A 14 -12.52 -0.52 34.44
N LYS A 15 -13.34 -0.34 35.47
CA LYS A 15 -13.91 -1.47 36.23
C LYS A 15 -15.00 -2.24 35.50
N HIS A 16 -15.52 -1.74 34.38
CA HIS A 16 -16.68 -2.31 33.67
C HIS A 16 -16.32 -2.83 32.27
N ILE A 17 -15.03 -2.84 31.92
CA ILE A 17 -14.52 -3.26 30.62
C ILE A 17 -13.54 -4.42 30.84
N PRO A 18 -13.60 -5.49 30.03
CA PRO A 18 -12.61 -6.56 30.09
C PRO A 18 -11.18 -6.08 29.82
N HIS A 19 -10.21 -6.72 30.45
CA HIS A 19 -8.78 -6.43 30.29
C HIS A 19 -8.06 -7.64 29.66
N HIS A 20 -7.17 -7.37 28.72
CA HIS A 20 -6.24 -8.32 28.14
C HIS A 20 -4.83 -7.74 28.23
N PHE A 21 -3.82 -8.57 28.51
CA PHE A 21 -2.45 -8.14 28.74
C PHE A 21 -1.51 -8.91 27.83
N VAL A 22 -0.63 -8.19 27.14
CA VAL A 22 0.41 -8.74 26.26
C VAL A 22 1.71 -7.97 26.41
N ASP A 23 2.81 -8.52 25.94
CA ASP A 23 4.08 -7.80 25.86
C ASP A 23 4.07 -6.84 24.67
N VAL A 24 3.65 -7.32 23.49
CA VAL A 24 3.62 -6.55 22.25
C VAL A 24 2.23 -6.56 21.62
N LEU A 25 1.70 -5.39 21.33
CA LEU A 25 0.45 -5.20 20.58
C LEU A 25 0.76 -4.67 19.18
N VAL A 26 0.40 -5.42 18.13
CA VAL A 26 0.48 -4.97 16.75
C VAL A 26 -0.91 -4.58 16.27
N ILE A 27 -1.08 -3.35 15.77
CA ILE A 27 -2.37 -2.84 15.30
C ILE A 27 -2.35 -2.72 13.78
N GLY A 28 -2.96 -3.68 13.10
CA GLY A 28 -3.02 -3.81 11.66
C GLY A 28 -2.44 -5.13 11.16
N GLY A 29 -3.17 -5.82 10.29
CA GLY A 29 -2.83 -7.16 9.79
C GLY A 29 -2.23 -7.21 8.38
N GLY A 30 -1.82 -6.07 7.81
CA GLY A 30 -1.15 -6.02 6.50
C GLY A 30 0.32 -6.45 6.56
N ILE A 31 1.05 -6.24 5.46
CA ILE A 31 2.45 -6.68 5.31
C ILE A 31 3.36 -6.19 6.45
N ALA A 32 3.25 -4.91 6.85
CA ALA A 32 4.03 -4.34 7.95
C ALA A 32 3.71 -5.00 9.29
N GLY A 33 2.43 -5.24 9.59
CA GLY A 33 2.00 -5.88 10.82
C GLY A 33 2.44 -7.34 10.91
N MET A 34 2.31 -8.09 9.82
CA MET A 34 2.79 -9.47 9.75
C MET A 34 4.32 -9.54 9.86
N ARG A 35 5.04 -8.63 9.19
CA ARG A 35 6.51 -8.56 9.28
C ARG A 35 6.99 -8.21 10.69
N ALA A 36 6.34 -7.26 11.36
CA ALA A 36 6.61 -6.91 12.75
C ALA A 36 6.35 -8.11 13.66
N THR A 37 5.23 -8.81 13.48
CA THR A 37 4.87 -10.00 14.25
C THR A 37 5.94 -11.09 14.17
N MET A 38 6.51 -11.31 12.97
CA MET A 38 7.58 -12.29 12.75
C MET A 38 8.93 -11.90 13.35
N ALA A 39 9.14 -10.62 13.70
CA ALA A 39 10.35 -10.13 14.32
C ALA A 39 10.30 -10.18 15.86
N ILE A 40 9.11 -10.40 16.45
CA ILE A 40 8.96 -10.46 17.91
C ILE A 40 9.62 -11.73 18.44
N ASP A 41 10.36 -11.60 19.55
CA ASP A 41 10.91 -12.75 20.28
C ASP A 41 9.79 -13.75 20.62
N PRO A 42 9.88 -15.02 20.21
CA PRO A 42 8.87 -16.04 20.50
C PRO A 42 8.57 -16.27 21.99
N GLN A 43 9.43 -15.78 22.91
CA GLN A 43 9.19 -15.83 24.36
C GLN A 43 8.22 -14.75 24.85
N LEU A 44 7.94 -13.73 24.04
CA LEU A 44 7.04 -12.64 24.37
C LEU A 44 5.61 -12.95 23.91
N SER A 45 4.63 -12.54 24.72
CA SER A 45 3.22 -12.58 24.33
C SER A 45 2.93 -11.46 23.32
N ALA A 46 2.49 -11.84 22.12
CA ALA A 46 2.16 -10.91 21.05
C ALA A 46 0.70 -11.06 20.60
N LEU A 47 0.01 -9.95 20.43
CA LEU A 47 -1.34 -9.90 19.87
C LEU A 47 -1.38 -8.98 18.65
N VAL A 48 -1.88 -9.51 17.54
CA VAL A 48 -2.22 -8.71 16.37
C VAL A 48 -3.71 -8.41 16.36
N ILE A 49 -4.07 -7.13 16.20
CA ILE A 49 -5.45 -6.69 16.04
C ILE A 49 -5.64 -6.19 14.62
N THR A 50 -6.67 -6.68 13.93
CA THR A 50 -7.08 -6.15 12.64
C THR A 50 -8.59 -5.94 12.60
N LYS A 51 -9.01 -4.81 12.02
CA LYS A 51 -10.41 -4.38 12.04
C LYS A 51 -11.34 -5.22 11.18
N ASP A 52 -10.78 -5.99 10.27
CA ASP A 52 -11.50 -6.91 9.38
C ASP A 52 -10.79 -8.28 9.39
N ARG A 53 -11.01 -9.11 8.38
CA ARG A 53 -10.25 -10.34 8.11
C ARG A 53 -8.82 -10.01 7.71
N LEU A 54 -7.88 -10.91 7.99
CA LEU A 54 -6.44 -10.74 7.68
C LEU A 54 -6.16 -10.49 6.20
N GLN A 55 -6.95 -11.12 5.33
CA GLN A 55 -6.82 -10.96 3.88
C GLN A 55 -7.32 -9.59 3.40
N GLU A 56 -8.13 -8.87 4.19
CA GLU A 56 -8.69 -7.57 3.82
C GLU A 56 -7.72 -6.46 4.22
N SER A 57 -6.76 -6.17 3.33
CA SER A 57 -5.78 -5.09 3.50
C SER A 57 -5.27 -4.61 2.14
N ASN A 58 -4.80 -3.36 2.06
CA ASN A 58 -4.13 -2.85 0.84
C ASN A 58 -3.01 -3.77 0.35
N SER A 59 -2.28 -4.41 1.27
CA SER A 59 -1.17 -5.31 0.93
C SER A 59 -1.61 -6.49 0.06
N THR A 60 -2.79 -7.06 0.31
CA THR A 60 -3.33 -8.18 -0.49
C THR A 60 -3.66 -7.75 -1.92
N TYR A 61 -4.07 -6.50 -2.11
CA TYR A 61 -4.51 -5.96 -3.41
C TYR A 61 -3.38 -5.35 -4.25
N ALA A 62 -2.13 -5.40 -3.78
CA ALA A 62 -0.99 -4.89 -4.55
C ALA A 62 -0.77 -5.74 -5.82
N GLN A 63 -0.64 -5.08 -6.97
CA GLN A 63 -0.53 -5.74 -8.28
C GLN A 63 0.94 -5.81 -8.75
N GLY A 64 1.54 -4.64 -8.99
CA GLY A 64 2.82 -4.44 -9.67
C GLY A 64 3.96 -5.32 -9.16
N GLY A 65 4.45 -5.07 -7.96
CA GLY A 65 5.47 -5.90 -7.34
C GLY A 65 6.21 -5.20 -6.21
N ILE A 66 7.39 -5.74 -5.87
CA ILE A 66 8.31 -5.17 -4.88
C ILE A 66 9.67 -4.87 -5.52
N ALA A 67 10.15 -3.64 -5.35
CA ALA A 67 11.40 -3.18 -5.94
C ALA A 67 12.62 -3.60 -5.10
N GLY A 68 13.68 -4.05 -5.76
CA GLY A 68 14.97 -4.33 -5.14
C GLY A 68 16.07 -4.53 -6.18
N VAL A 69 17.32 -4.21 -5.82
CA VAL A 69 18.49 -4.45 -6.68
C VAL A 69 18.84 -5.93 -6.60
N LEU A 70 18.33 -6.71 -7.56
CA LEU A 70 18.34 -8.18 -7.50
C LEU A 70 19.27 -8.83 -8.54
N THR A 71 19.84 -8.05 -9.45
CA THR A 71 20.68 -8.57 -10.54
C THR A 71 21.95 -7.74 -10.72
N PRO A 72 22.99 -8.29 -11.37
CA PRO A 72 24.25 -7.56 -11.63
C PRO A 72 24.13 -6.39 -12.60
N GLU A 73 23.05 -6.31 -13.39
CA GLU A 73 22.80 -5.24 -14.35
C GLU A 73 22.34 -3.93 -13.70
N ASP A 74 22.08 -3.93 -12.40
CA ASP A 74 21.60 -2.80 -11.62
C ASP A 74 22.47 -2.59 -10.36
N CYS A 75 22.38 -1.40 -9.76
CA CYS A 75 23.11 -1.08 -8.53
C CYS A 75 22.26 -0.22 -7.58
N PHE A 76 22.69 -0.17 -6.32
CA PHE A 76 21.99 0.62 -5.29
C PHE A 76 21.93 2.10 -5.64
N ASP A 77 23.01 2.68 -6.18
CA ASP A 77 23.08 4.09 -6.52
C ASP A 77 22.02 4.46 -7.57
N ASN A 78 21.81 3.61 -8.59
CA ASN A 78 20.73 3.82 -9.56
C ASN A 78 19.34 3.84 -8.88
N HIS A 79 19.09 2.95 -7.91
CA HIS A 79 17.80 2.92 -7.22
C HIS A 79 17.61 4.14 -6.31
N ILE A 80 18.68 4.55 -5.62
CA ILE A 80 18.70 5.72 -4.74
C ILE A 80 18.39 6.96 -5.57
N ASP A 81 19.08 7.14 -6.70
CA ASP A 81 18.86 8.26 -7.60
C ASP A 81 17.44 8.26 -8.19
N ASP A 82 16.93 7.11 -8.65
CA ASP A 82 15.54 6.98 -9.12
C ASP A 82 14.54 7.45 -8.03
N THR A 83 14.76 7.04 -6.78
CA THR A 83 13.86 7.33 -5.65
C THR A 83 13.90 8.80 -5.26
N LEU A 84 15.09 9.38 -5.15
CA LEU A 84 15.28 10.80 -4.84
C LEU A 84 14.69 11.68 -5.95
N ASN A 85 14.94 11.34 -7.21
CA ASN A 85 14.38 12.07 -8.35
C ASN A 85 12.85 12.01 -8.39
N ALA A 86 12.25 10.86 -8.07
CA ALA A 86 10.80 10.69 -8.04
C ALA A 86 10.13 11.36 -6.83
N GLY A 87 10.81 11.39 -5.68
CA GLY A 87 10.31 12.00 -4.45
C GLY A 87 10.56 13.52 -4.32
N GLY A 88 11.32 14.10 -5.25
CA GLY A 88 11.63 15.53 -5.26
C GLY A 88 12.59 15.93 -4.13
N GLU A 89 12.41 17.13 -3.59
CA GLU A 89 13.36 17.72 -2.62
C GLU A 89 13.09 17.35 -1.16
N LEU A 90 12.09 16.49 -0.89
CA LEU A 90 11.59 16.20 0.46
C LEU A 90 12.04 14.83 1.00
N CYS A 91 12.74 14.03 0.21
CA CYS A 91 13.25 12.74 0.67
C CYS A 91 14.36 12.90 1.71
N ASP A 92 14.29 12.10 2.78
CA ASP A 92 15.44 11.86 3.65
C ASP A 92 16.36 10.83 2.97
N ARG A 93 17.54 11.28 2.55
CA ARG A 93 18.51 10.45 1.81
C ARG A 93 18.98 9.24 2.63
N ASP A 94 19.20 9.40 3.93
CA ASP A 94 19.72 8.32 4.77
C ASP A 94 18.66 7.21 4.90
N VAL A 95 17.38 7.58 5.02
CA VAL A 95 16.27 6.62 5.02
C VAL A 95 16.14 5.92 3.67
N VAL A 96 16.24 6.67 2.55
CA VAL A 96 16.18 6.10 1.20
C VAL A 96 17.30 5.07 1.00
N GLU A 97 18.54 5.41 1.37
CA GLU A 97 19.67 4.49 1.27
C GLU A 97 19.47 3.22 2.11
N MET A 98 19.05 3.38 3.37
CA MET A 98 18.78 2.25 4.27
C MET A 98 17.77 1.28 3.66
N VAL A 99 16.59 1.78 3.26
CA VAL A 99 15.51 0.95 2.72
C VAL A 99 15.96 0.21 1.45
N ILE A 100 16.64 0.92 0.54
CA ILE A 100 17.09 0.35 -0.74
C ILE A 100 18.16 -0.72 -0.55
N ARG A 101 19.12 -0.50 0.35
CA ARG A 101 20.21 -1.45 0.61
C ARG A 101 19.71 -2.72 1.28
N GLU A 102 18.66 -2.61 2.11
CA GLU A 102 18.08 -3.77 2.77
C GLU A 102 17.11 -4.58 1.90
N ALA A 103 16.49 -3.96 0.89
CA ALA A 103 15.44 -4.56 0.07
C ALA A 103 15.78 -5.96 -0.49
N PRO A 104 16.98 -6.23 -1.06
CA PRO A 104 17.31 -7.56 -1.58
C PRO A 104 17.24 -8.65 -0.50
N SER A 105 17.70 -8.35 0.71
CA SER A 105 17.70 -9.29 1.83
C SER A 105 16.27 -9.60 2.30
N HIS A 106 15.40 -8.59 2.36
CA HIS A 106 13.99 -8.76 2.74
C HIS A 106 13.20 -9.51 1.65
N ILE A 107 13.47 -9.27 0.36
CA ILE A 107 12.86 -10.04 -0.73
C ILE A 107 13.27 -11.51 -0.65
N GLN A 108 14.55 -11.80 -0.38
CA GLN A 108 15.01 -13.17 -0.18
C GLN A 108 14.35 -13.82 1.05
N GLN A 109 14.13 -13.06 2.11
CA GLN A 109 13.39 -13.52 3.29
C GLN A 109 11.93 -13.86 2.95
N LEU A 110 11.25 -13.06 2.12
CA LEU A 110 9.90 -13.38 1.64
C LEU A 110 9.86 -14.70 0.86
N ILE A 111 10.87 -14.97 0.02
CA ILE A 111 11.02 -16.25 -0.69
C ILE A 111 11.19 -17.40 0.32
N GLN A 112 12.05 -17.23 1.33
CA GLN A 112 12.25 -18.24 2.38
C GLN A 112 10.97 -18.51 3.19
N TRP A 113 10.11 -17.52 3.34
CA TRP A 113 8.79 -17.66 3.98
C TRP A 113 7.73 -18.26 3.06
N GLY A 114 8.10 -18.61 1.83
CA GLY A 114 7.25 -19.33 0.89
C GLY A 114 6.54 -18.45 -0.13
N THR A 115 6.95 -17.20 -0.32
CA THR A 115 6.47 -16.36 -1.44
C THR A 115 7.05 -16.89 -2.75
N VAL A 116 6.18 -17.15 -3.72
CA VAL A 116 6.56 -17.66 -5.05
C VAL A 116 6.48 -16.53 -6.07
N PHE A 117 7.61 -15.86 -6.30
CA PHE A 117 7.74 -14.89 -7.39
C PHE A 117 7.84 -15.58 -8.76
N ASP A 118 7.42 -14.88 -9.80
CA ASP A 118 7.49 -15.35 -11.18
C ASP A 118 8.95 -15.50 -11.61
N ARG A 119 9.25 -16.56 -12.35
CA ARG A 119 10.61 -16.90 -12.77
C ARG A 119 10.68 -17.25 -14.25
N GLN A 120 11.81 -16.93 -14.87
CA GLN A 120 12.16 -17.36 -16.22
C GLN A 120 13.55 -17.99 -16.21
N ALA A 121 13.66 -19.22 -16.73
CA ALA A 121 14.91 -19.98 -16.75
C ALA A 121 15.60 -20.13 -15.36
N GLY A 122 14.81 -20.12 -14.28
CA GLY A 122 15.31 -20.23 -12.89
C GLY A 122 15.57 -18.90 -12.20
N GLU A 123 15.70 -17.81 -12.97
CA GLU A 123 15.92 -16.45 -12.45
C GLU A 123 14.59 -15.72 -12.18
N LEU A 124 14.62 -14.73 -11.28
CA LEU A 124 13.46 -13.88 -11.04
C LEU A 124 13.11 -13.09 -12.30
N LEU A 125 11.83 -13.10 -12.68
CA LEU A 125 11.34 -12.23 -13.74
C LEU A 125 11.10 -10.83 -13.13
N LEU A 126 11.76 -9.82 -13.68
CA LEU A 126 11.72 -8.45 -13.16
C LEU A 126 11.02 -7.51 -14.12
N GLY A 127 10.06 -6.76 -13.58
CA GLY A 127 9.39 -5.66 -14.26
C GLY A 127 10.03 -4.30 -14.02
N ARG A 128 9.47 -3.28 -14.67
CA ARG A 128 9.81 -1.87 -14.48
C ARG A 128 8.55 -1.03 -14.48
N GLU A 129 8.47 -0.10 -13.53
CA GLU A 129 7.41 0.90 -13.41
C GLU A 129 8.03 2.30 -13.61
N GLY A 130 7.19 3.33 -13.67
CA GLY A 130 7.60 4.72 -13.86
C GLY A 130 8.52 5.19 -12.74
N GLY A 131 9.42 6.11 -13.10
CA GLY A 131 10.48 6.59 -12.21
C GLY A 131 11.69 5.67 -12.10
N HIS A 132 11.60 4.38 -12.48
CA HIS A 132 12.74 3.47 -12.46
C HIS A 132 13.54 3.47 -13.76
N SER A 133 14.86 3.45 -13.64
CA SER A 133 15.81 3.32 -14.76
C SER A 133 16.03 1.86 -15.19
N HIS A 134 15.94 0.90 -14.26
CA HIS A 134 16.24 -0.53 -14.47
C HIS A 134 15.06 -1.45 -14.15
N ASN A 135 15.08 -2.67 -14.69
CA ASN A 135 14.12 -3.72 -14.34
C ASN A 135 14.48 -4.30 -12.96
N ARG A 136 13.74 -3.89 -11.93
CA ARG A 136 14.06 -4.20 -10.54
C ARG A 136 12.85 -4.60 -9.69
N ILE A 137 11.71 -4.83 -10.31
CA ILE A 137 10.44 -5.10 -9.61
C ILE A 137 10.13 -6.58 -9.70
N ALA A 138 10.32 -7.31 -8.59
CA ALA A 138 9.90 -8.70 -8.48
C ALA A 138 8.39 -8.78 -8.35
N HIS A 139 7.75 -9.63 -9.16
CA HIS A 139 6.30 -9.80 -9.20
C HIS A 139 5.90 -11.27 -9.12
N ALA A 140 4.63 -11.52 -8.81
CA ALA A 140 4.09 -12.87 -8.70
C ALA A 140 2.68 -12.96 -9.30
N LEU A 141 2.37 -14.13 -9.87
CA LEU A 141 1.07 -14.45 -10.45
C LEU A 141 0.68 -13.46 -11.58
N GLY A 142 1.66 -12.97 -12.33
CA GLY A 142 1.48 -11.90 -13.31
C GLY A 142 1.28 -10.54 -12.65
N ASP A 143 0.06 -10.25 -12.20
CA ASP A 143 -0.38 -8.93 -11.71
C ASP A 143 -1.02 -8.98 -10.30
N ALA A 144 -0.65 -9.96 -9.46
CA ALA A 144 -1.24 -10.17 -8.12
C ALA A 144 -0.19 -10.40 -7.02
N THR A 145 0.92 -9.67 -7.07
CA THR A 145 2.07 -9.88 -6.17
C THR A 145 1.71 -9.80 -4.68
N GLY A 146 0.85 -8.85 -4.32
CA GLY A 146 0.39 -8.64 -2.95
C GLY A 146 -0.36 -9.84 -2.38
N GLN A 147 -1.17 -10.51 -3.20
CA GLN A 147 -1.91 -11.70 -2.81
C GLN A 147 -0.95 -12.84 -2.43
N GLU A 148 0.11 -13.04 -3.22
CA GLU A 148 1.08 -14.11 -3.01
C GLU A 148 1.96 -13.86 -1.78
N ILE A 149 2.44 -12.62 -1.61
CA ILE A 149 3.19 -12.23 -0.40
C ILE A 149 2.34 -12.41 0.85
N MET A 150 1.11 -11.88 0.85
CA MET A 150 0.22 -11.97 2.01
C MET A 150 -0.19 -13.42 2.30
N ARG A 151 -0.39 -14.26 1.27
CA ARG A 151 -0.65 -15.70 1.45
C ARG A 151 0.47 -16.36 2.25
N ALA A 152 1.72 -16.21 1.80
CA ALA A 152 2.88 -16.81 2.45
C ALA A 152 3.04 -16.28 3.89
N MET A 153 2.92 -14.98 4.09
CA MET A 153 3.10 -14.37 5.40
C MET A 153 1.99 -14.75 6.40
N ILE A 154 0.72 -14.75 5.96
CA ILE A 154 -0.41 -15.16 6.82
C ILE A 154 -0.27 -16.63 7.19
N GLN A 155 0.08 -17.49 6.23
CA GLN A 155 0.28 -18.91 6.50
C GLN A 155 1.36 -19.09 7.58
N ARG A 156 2.54 -18.49 7.40
CA ARG A 156 3.63 -18.56 8.37
C ARG A 156 3.22 -18.07 9.76
N ALA A 157 2.56 -16.90 9.83
CA ALA A 157 2.11 -16.33 11.09
C ALA A 157 1.13 -17.25 11.85
N GLN A 158 0.24 -17.92 11.13
CA GLN A 158 -0.76 -18.81 11.73
C GLN A 158 -0.21 -20.20 12.07
N THR A 159 0.59 -20.81 11.19
CA THR A 159 0.98 -22.22 11.33
C THR A 159 2.30 -22.41 12.06
N GLU A 160 3.27 -21.53 11.82
CA GLU A 160 4.62 -21.68 12.40
C GLU A 160 4.76 -20.89 13.70
N LEU A 161 4.27 -19.64 13.72
CA LEU A 161 4.38 -18.77 14.90
C LEU A 161 3.19 -18.89 15.86
N GLN A 162 2.08 -19.47 15.40
CA GLN A 162 0.82 -19.55 16.15
C GLN A 162 0.42 -18.19 16.74
N ALA A 163 0.64 -17.11 15.97
CA ALA A 163 0.41 -15.76 16.43
C ALA A 163 -1.04 -15.58 16.91
N GLN A 164 -1.23 -14.92 18.06
CA GLN A 164 -2.56 -14.56 18.51
C GLN A 164 -3.08 -13.41 17.65
N ILE A 165 -4.17 -13.64 16.91
CA ILE A 165 -4.73 -12.65 15.99
C ILE A 165 -6.22 -12.46 16.27
N TRP A 166 -6.61 -11.22 16.58
CA TRP A 166 -7.99 -10.81 16.74
C TRP A 166 -8.47 -10.10 15.46
N GLN A 167 -9.17 -10.84 14.62
CA GLN A 167 -9.85 -10.33 13.43
C GLN A 167 -11.20 -9.68 13.79
N ASN A 168 -11.70 -8.81 12.90
CA ASN A 168 -12.96 -8.08 13.11
C ASN A 168 -12.97 -7.24 14.40
N THR A 169 -11.80 -6.74 14.80
CA THR A 169 -11.62 -5.99 16.05
C THR A 169 -11.09 -4.60 15.74
N PHE A 170 -11.96 -3.61 15.88
CA PHE A 170 -11.66 -2.22 15.57
C PHE A 170 -10.90 -1.57 16.73
N THR A 171 -9.81 -0.87 16.44
CA THR A 171 -9.11 -0.07 17.45
C THR A 171 -9.74 1.32 17.50
N ILE A 172 -10.28 1.68 18.67
CA ILE A 172 -10.95 2.97 18.86
C ILE A 172 -9.92 4.06 19.18
N ASP A 173 -9.09 3.83 20.21
CA ASP A 173 -8.09 4.78 20.66
C ASP A 173 -6.92 4.07 21.33
N LEU A 174 -5.73 4.69 21.29
CA LEU A 174 -4.60 4.28 22.11
C LEU A 174 -4.84 4.65 23.58
N LEU A 175 -4.39 3.80 24.49
CA LEU A 175 -4.34 4.09 25.93
C LEU A 175 -3.00 4.77 26.24
N THR A 176 -3.02 5.93 26.87
CA THR A 176 -1.79 6.67 27.20
C THR A 176 -1.77 7.09 28.66
N HIS A 177 -0.58 7.08 29.24
CA HIS A 177 -0.33 7.61 30.57
C HIS A 177 1.05 8.27 30.58
N GLU A 178 1.12 9.54 31.03
CA GLU A 178 2.37 10.32 31.13
C GLU A 178 3.21 10.34 29.84
N GLY A 179 2.58 10.61 28.69
CA GLY A 179 3.29 10.68 27.40
C GLY A 179 3.81 9.33 26.88
N SER A 180 3.25 8.22 27.39
CA SER A 180 3.62 6.87 26.97
C SER A 180 2.40 6.06 26.58
N CYS A 181 2.49 5.32 25.47
CA CYS A 181 1.51 4.37 25.04
C CYS A 181 1.51 3.15 25.98
N ARG A 182 0.32 2.68 26.35
CA ARG A 182 0.10 1.55 27.26
C ARG A 182 -0.76 0.45 26.62
N GLY A 183 -1.02 0.55 25.31
CA GLY A 183 -1.88 -0.35 24.55
C GLY A 183 -3.07 0.37 23.93
N ALA A 184 -4.22 -0.29 23.83
CA ALA A 184 -5.37 0.23 23.09
C ALA A 184 -6.73 -0.13 23.70
N LEU A 185 -7.70 0.74 23.48
CA LEU A 185 -9.12 0.43 23.60
C LEU A 185 -9.62 -0.09 22.26
N VAL A 186 -10.13 -1.31 22.26
CA VAL A 186 -10.65 -1.96 21.05
C VAL A 186 -12.12 -2.32 21.20
N TRP A 187 -12.77 -2.60 20.08
CA TRP A 187 -14.15 -3.05 20.04
C TRP A 187 -14.32 -4.21 19.07
N ASN A 188 -15.07 -5.21 19.52
CA ASN A 188 -15.50 -6.34 18.71
C ASN A 188 -17.00 -6.55 18.94
N LYS A 189 -17.74 -6.90 17.88
CA LYS A 189 -19.19 -7.13 17.98
C LYS A 189 -19.59 -8.22 19.00
N HIS A 190 -18.72 -9.19 19.27
CA HIS A 190 -18.98 -10.30 20.18
C HIS A 190 -18.57 -10.02 21.63
N HIS A 191 -17.48 -9.30 21.84
CA HIS A 191 -16.90 -9.07 23.17
C HIS A 191 -17.10 -7.65 23.69
N GLY A 192 -17.63 -6.74 22.86
CA GLY A 192 -17.80 -5.34 23.19
C GLY A 192 -16.47 -4.60 23.24
N LYS A 193 -16.43 -3.54 24.05
CA LYS A 193 -15.19 -2.78 24.31
C LYS A 193 -14.27 -3.60 25.20
N THR A 194 -12.98 -3.61 24.90
CA THR A 194 -11.93 -4.31 25.66
C THR A 194 -10.69 -3.43 25.75
N PHE A 195 -10.05 -3.41 26.92
CA PHE A 195 -8.72 -2.85 27.06
C PHE A 195 -7.67 -3.91 26.77
N VAL A 196 -6.75 -3.58 25.87
CA VAL A 196 -5.56 -4.37 25.60
C VAL A 196 -4.38 -3.57 26.12
N TRP A 197 -3.74 -4.05 27.18
CA TRP A 197 -2.55 -3.47 27.77
C TRP A 197 -1.31 -4.10 27.16
N ALA A 198 -0.36 -3.28 26.78
CA ALA A 198 0.88 -3.71 26.14
C ALA A 198 2.10 -2.98 26.70
N LYS A 199 3.25 -3.65 26.72
CA LYS A 199 4.54 -3.01 27.04
C LYS A 199 5.05 -2.20 25.85
N GLN A 200 4.79 -2.66 24.63
CA GLN A 200 5.09 -1.99 23.37
C GLN A 200 3.89 -2.10 22.42
N THR A 201 3.58 -1.05 21.68
CA THR A 201 2.55 -1.06 20.63
C THR A 201 3.20 -0.72 19.30
N ILE A 202 2.84 -1.41 18.23
CA ILE A 202 3.34 -1.16 16.86
C ILE A 202 2.14 -0.82 15.97
N LEU A 203 2.19 0.32 15.29
CA LEU A 203 1.10 0.81 14.44
C LEU A 203 1.32 0.46 12.96
N CYS A 204 0.45 -0.40 12.41
CA CYS A 204 0.52 -0.92 11.04
C CYS A 204 -0.84 -0.82 10.30
N THR A 205 -1.60 0.25 10.52
CA THR A 205 -3.02 0.37 10.11
C THR A 205 -3.28 0.69 8.65
N GLY A 206 -2.24 0.92 7.83
CA GLY A 206 -2.39 1.33 6.44
C GLY A 206 -2.82 2.80 6.28
N GLY A 207 -3.27 3.14 5.07
CA GLY A 207 -3.52 4.52 4.64
C GLY A 207 -4.92 5.07 4.91
N VAL A 208 -5.25 6.15 4.21
CA VAL A 208 -6.49 6.94 4.35
C VAL A 208 -7.16 7.24 3.01
N GLY A 209 -7.06 6.33 2.04
CA GLY A 209 -7.59 6.55 0.69
C GLY A 209 -9.12 6.75 0.63
N GLN A 210 -9.87 6.24 1.61
CA GLN A 210 -11.35 6.31 1.65
C GLN A 210 -11.92 7.70 1.96
N ILE A 211 -11.09 8.71 2.24
CA ILE A 211 -11.57 10.10 2.33
C ILE A 211 -11.82 10.71 0.93
N PHE A 212 -11.31 10.06 -0.12
CA PHE A 212 -11.50 10.48 -1.50
C PHE A 212 -12.60 9.66 -2.16
N ARG A 213 -13.45 10.34 -2.94
CA ARG A 213 -14.54 9.69 -3.70
C ARG A 213 -14.01 8.64 -4.67
N GLU A 214 -12.94 8.96 -5.38
CA GLU A 214 -12.26 8.04 -6.28
C GLU A 214 -10.99 7.54 -5.60
N THR A 215 -10.96 6.25 -5.27
CA THR A 215 -9.82 5.61 -4.63
C THR A 215 -9.68 4.17 -5.08
N THR A 216 -8.46 3.67 -5.18
CA THR A 216 -8.19 2.25 -5.40
C THR A 216 -8.12 1.46 -4.08
N ASN A 217 -8.26 2.15 -2.96
CA ASN A 217 -8.08 1.55 -1.65
C ASN A 217 -9.30 0.69 -1.29
N PRO A 218 -9.12 -0.40 -0.53
CA PRO A 218 -10.25 -1.15 -0.01
C PRO A 218 -11.04 -0.31 1.02
N PRO A 219 -12.30 -0.68 1.33
CA PRO A 219 -13.14 0.02 2.30
C PRO A 219 -12.50 0.18 3.69
N VAL A 220 -11.51 -0.64 4.01
CA VAL A 220 -10.76 -0.59 5.27
C VAL A 220 -9.71 0.53 5.34
N ALA A 221 -9.36 1.24 4.26
CA ALA A 221 -8.32 2.28 4.32
C ALA A 221 -8.87 3.66 4.75
N THR A 222 -9.33 3.76 5.99
CA THR A 222 -10.07 4.93 6.53
C THR A 222 -9.23 5.86 7.42
N GLY A 223 -7.92 5.62 7.53
CA GLY A 223 -7.03 6.48 8.33
C GLY A 223 -7.20 6.36 9.84
N ASP A 224 -7.75 5.24 10.34
CA ASP A 224 -8.05 5.06 11.76
C ASP A 224 -6.81 5.27 12.64
N GLY A 225 -5.67 4.69 12.25
CA GLY A 225 -4.42 4.80 12.99
C GLY A 225 -3.85 6.21 13.04
N HIS A 226 -3.88 6.93 11.93
CA HIS A 226 -3.54 8.36 11.91
C HIS A 226 -4.40 9.13 12.91
N ALA A 227 -5.71 8.87 12.90
CA ALA A 227 -6.66 9.58 13.73
C ALA A 227 -6.46 9.32 15.23
N PHE A 228 -6.33 8.04 15.65
CA PHE A 228 -6.12 7.74 17.06
C PHE A 228 -4.70 8.05 17.56
N ALA A 229 -3.69 8.00 16.68
CA ALA A 229 -2.33 8.39 17.04
C ALA A 229 -2.26 9.90 17.28
N TYR A 230 -2.86 10.69 16.39
CA TYR A 230 -2.98 12.15 16.55
C TYR A 230 -3.73 12.52 17.83
N ARG A 231 -4.89 11.89 18.11
CA ARG A 231 -5.61 12.10 19.37
C ARG A 231 -4.77 11.73 20.59
N ALA A 232 -3.89 10.73 20.48
CA ALA A 232 -2.98 10.32 21.53
C ALA A 232 -1.78 11.26 21.74
N GLY A 233 -1.60 12.26 20.87
CA GLY A 233 -0.50 13.22 20.93
C GLY A 233 0.71 12.83 20.09
N ALA A 234 0.61 11.81 19.22
CA ALA A 234 1.65 11.54 18.24
C ALA A 234 1.65 12.61 17.14
N GLU A 235 2.83 12.91 16.59
CA GLU A 235 2.99 13.84 15.48
C GLU A 235 2.61 13.15 14.17
N LEU A 236 1.87 13.86 13.31
CA LEU A 236 1.69 13.48 11.92
C LEU A 236 2.59 14.36 11.04
N LEU A 237 3.04 13.81 9.92
CA LEU A 237 3.91 14.50 8.97
C LEU A 237 3.39 14.26 7.55
N ASP A 238 3.53 15.26 6.68
CA ASP A 238 3.31 15.17 5.22
C ASP A 238 1.92 14.68 4.81
N MET A 239 0.90 14.96 5.64
CA MET A 239 -0.47 14.47 5.44
C MET A 239 -1.16 15.07 4.20
N GLU A 240 -0.63 16.16 3.65
CA GLU A 240 -1.03 16.77 2.38
C GLU A 240 -0.61 15.95 1.16
N PHE A 241 0.36 15.04 1.29
CA PHE A 241 0.86 14.22 0.20
C PHE A 241 0.05 12.93 0.06
N MET A 242 -1.08 13.02 -0.64
CA MET A 242 -1.82 11.86 -1.16
C MET A 242 -1.42 11.61 -2.61
N GLN A 243 -0.89 10.42 -2.90
CA GLN A 243 -0.62 9.99 -4.27
C GLN A 243 -1.92 9.63 -4.97
N PHE A 244 -2.09 10.17 -6.17
CA PHE A 244 -3.11 9.73 -7.11
C PHE A 244 -2.46 8.77 -8.11
N HIS A 245 -3.00 7.56 -8.24
CA HIS A 245 -2.55 6.64 -9.28
C HIS A 245 -3.13 7.10 -10.62
N PRO A 246 -2.35 7.19 -11.71
CA PRO A 246 -2.83 7.75 -12.97
C PRO A 246 -3.93 6.91 -13.63
N THR A 247 -3.83 5.59 -13.51
CA THR A 247 -4.66 4.63 -14.25
C THR A 247 -5.62 3.85 -13.34
N VAL A 248 -6.67 4.52 -12.85
CA VAL A 248 -7.80 3.85 -12.19
C VAL A 248 -8.89 3.61 -13.22
N LEU A 249 -9.37 2.37 -13.33
CA LEU A 249 -10.44 1.97 -14.24
C LEU A 249 -11.68 2.83 -13.99
N TYR A 250 -12.17 3.47 -15.05
CA TYR A 250 -13.33 4.33 -15.01
C TYR A 250 -14.51 3.69 -15.73
N ILE A 251 -15.45 3.16 -14.95
CA ILE A 251 -16.76 2.70 -15.43
C ILE A 251 -17.83 3.46 -14.64
N ALA A 252 -18.71 4.16 -15.36
CA ALA A 252 -19.77 4.94 -14.74
C ALA A 252 -20.64 4.04 -13.83
N GLY A 253 -20.70 4.38 -12.54
CA GLY A 253 -21.51 3.65 -11.56
C GLY A 253 -20.90 2.34 -11.02
N SER A 254 -19.65 2.01 -11.34
CA SER A 254 -19.02 0.74 -10.94
C SER A 254 -17.90 0.90 -9.88
N SER A 255 -17.28 -0.23 -9.49
CA SER A 255 -16.09 -0.30 -8.66
C SER A 255 -14.88 0.34 -9.34
N ARG A 256 -14.01 0.97 -8.52
CA ARG A 256 -12.80 1.67 -8.96
C ARG A 256 -11.63 0.72 -8.77
N SER A 257 -11.28 0.01 -9.82
CA SER A 257 -10.16 -0.94 -9.79
C SER A 257 -8.89 -0.29 -10.31
N LEU A 258 -7.76 -0.60 -9.67
CA LEU A 258 -6.45 -0.23 -10.18
C LEU A 258 -6.16 -0.98 -11.48
N ILE A 259 -5.65 -0.26 -12.49
CA ILE A 259 -4.92 -0.86 -13.61
C ILE A 259 -3.43 -0.60 -13.36
N THR A 260 -2.68 -1.67 -13.09
CA THR A 260 -1.27 -1.58 -12.66
C THR A 260 -0.43 -0.72 -13.59
N GLU A 261 0.52 0.01 -12.99
CA GLU A 261 1.53 0.77 -13.71
C GLU A 261 2.43 -0.11 -14.59
N ALA A 262 2.60 -1.38 -14.24
CA ALA A 262 3.36 -2.33 -15.06
C ALA A 262 2.80 -2.47 -16.50
N VAL A 263 1.51 -2.15 -16.73
CA VAL A 263 0.93 -2.09 -18.09
C VAL A 263 1.61 -0.99 -18.93
N ARG A 264 1.88 0.18 -18.36
CA ARG A 264 2.66 1.24 -19.02
C ARG A 264 4.13 0.86 -19.14
N GLY A 265 4.68 0.18 -18.12
CA GLY A 265 6.00 -0.45 -18.14
C GLY A 265 6.27 -1.31 -19.38
N GLU A 266 5.21 -1.94 -19.88
CA GLU A 266 5.22 -2.83 -21.05
C GLU A 266 4.94 -2.16 -22.39
N GLY A 267 4.82 -0.83 -22.40
CA GLY A 267 4.65 -0.06 -23.64
C GLY A 267 3.19 0.28 -23.97
N ALA A 268 2.27 0.13 -23.03
CA ALA A 268 0.91 0.65 -23.23
C ALA A 268 0.93 2.18 -23.26
N LEU A 269 0.05 2.76 -24.08
CA LEU A 269 0.06 4.19 -24.37
C LEU A 269 -1.14 4.89 -23.73
N LEU A 270 -0.93 6.11 -23.24
CA LEU A 270 -2.02 6.97 -22.80
C LEU A 270 -2.49 7.84 -23.96
N VAL A 271 -3.77 7.69 -24.32
CA VAL A 271 -4.41 8.41 -25.41
C VAL A 271 -5.69 9.11 -24.95
N ASP A 272 -6.01 10.24 -25.56
CA ASP A 272 -7.25 10.97 -25.27
C ASP A 272 -8.47 10.35 -25.95
N ALA A 273 -9.64 10.97 -25.79
CA ALA A 273 -10.89 10.51 -26.40
C ALA A 273 -10.90 10.52 -27.94
N ASN A 274 -9.99 11.28 -28.57
CA ASN A 274 -9.80 11.31 -30.01
C ASN A 274 -8.72 10.31 -30.48
N GLY A 275 -8.09 9.59 -29.55
CA GLY A 275 -7.00 8.64 -29.83
C GLY A 275 -5.63 9.29 -29.99
N ILE A 276 -5.44 10.53 -29.53
CA ILE A 276 -4.17 11.24 -29.60
C ILE A 276 -3.33 10.86 -28.38
N ARG A 277 -2.10 10.36 -28.62
CA ARG A 277 -1.10 10.13 -27.57
C ARG A 277 -0.57 11.48 -27.08
N PHE A 278 -0.74 11.77 -25.80
CA PHE A 278 -0.48 13.12 -25.27
C PHE A 278 0.70 13.20 -24.30
N MET A 279 1.12 12.10 -23.66
CA MET A 279 2.17 12.15 -22.63
C MET A 279 3.51 12.79 -23.09
N PRO A 280 3.98 12.58 -24.33
CA PRO A 280 5.19 13.25 -24.82
C PRO A 280 5.12 14.79 -24.84
N GLU A 281 3.93 15.39 -24.78
CA GLU A 281 3.76 16.85 -24.68
C GLU A 281 4.07 17.38 -23.27
N TYR A 282 4.05 16.52 -22.24
CA TYR A 282 4.20 16.91 -20.83
C TYR A 282 5.55 16.53 -20.24
N ASP A 283 6.07 15.35 -20.60
CA ASP A 283 7.34 14.87 -20.06
C ASP A 283 8.07 13.98 -21.09
N PRO A 284 9.39 14.12 -21.26
CA PRO A 284 10.17 13.29 -22.19
C PRO A 284 10.14 11.79 -21.85
N ARG A 285 9.90 11.41 -20.59
CA ARG A 285 9.72 10.00 -20.16
C ARG A 285 8.35 9.44 -20.54
N ALA A 286 7.44 10.30 -21.02
CA ALA A 286 6.09 9.95 -21.44
C ALA A 286 5.34 9.10 -20.40
N GLU A 287 4.81 7.93 -20.76
CA GLU A 287 4.03 7.06 -19.87
C GLU A 287 4.82 6.50 -18.67
N LEU A 288 6.15 6.62 -18.65
CA LEU A 288 7.02 6.22 -17.54
C LEU A 288 7.49 7.39 -16.67
N ALA A 289 6.94 8.59 -16.88
CA ALA A 289 7.12 9.70 -15.95
C ALA A 289 6.53 9.36 -14.55
N PRO A 290 7.00 10.03 -13.48
CA PRO A 290 6.43 9.91 -12.14
C PRO A 290 4.91 10.12 -12.08
N ARG A 291 4.26 9.44 -11.12
CA ARG A 291 2.79 9.34 -11.03
C ARG A 291 2.08 10.68 -10.89
N ASP A 292 2.69 11.63 -10.19
CA ASP A 292 2.18 13.00 -10.03
C ASP A 292 2.13 13.72 -11.39
N ILE A 293 3.20 13.65 -12.18
CA ILE A 293 3.27 14.23 -13.52
C ILE A 293 2.23 13.59 -14.45
N VAL A 294 2.17 12.26 -14.49
CA VAL A 294 1.21 11.54 -15.36
C VAL A 294 -0.23 11.85 -14.93
N SER A 295 -0.52 11.86 -13.63
CA SER A 295 -1.87 12.18 -13.13
C SER A 295 -2.28 13.60 -13.48
N GLN A 296 -1.39 14.58 -13.32
CA GLN A 296 -1.65 15.97 -13.71
C GLN A 296 -1.88 16.10 -15.23
N ALA A 297 -1.06 15.44 -16.04
CA ALA A 297 -1.23 15.40 -17.49
C ALA A 297 -2.58 14.82 -17.92
N ILE A 298 -3.03 13.75 -17.26
CA ILE A 298 -4.36 13.17 -17.50
C ILE A 298 -5.47 14.16 -17.15
N VAL A 299 -5.40 14.82 -15.99
CA VAL A 299 -6.41 15.83 -15.59
C VAL A 299 -6.47 16.97 -16.60
N ASP A 300 -5.33 17.55 -16.97
CA ASP A 300 -5.27 18.63 -17.97
C ASP A 300 -5.81 18.18 -19.34
N ARG A 301 -5.51 16.94 -19.76
CA ARG A 301 -6.06 16.38 -21.01
C ARG A 301 -7.58 16.18 -20.96
N MET A 302 -8.11 15.71 -19.82
CA MET A 302 -9.55 15.58 -19.59
C MET A 302 -10.25 16.94 -19.66
N GLU A 303 -9.64 17.98 -19.08
CA GLU A 303 -10.16 19.36 -19.14
C GLU A 303 -10.17 19.90 -20.57
N LYS A 304 -9.06 19.75 -21.31
CA LYS A 304 -8.93 20.20 -22.71
C LYS A 304 -9.91 19.52 -23.66
N THR A 305 -10.21 18.24 -23.42
CA THR A 305 -11.12 17.46 -24.27
C THR A 305 -12.56 17.47 -23.79
N HIS A 306 -12.83 18.06 -22.61
CA HIS A 306 -14.12 17.99 -21.92
C HIS A 306 -14.65 16.54 -21.78
N HIS A 307 -13.74 15.58 -21.59
CA HIS A 307 -14.07 14.15 -21.50
C HIS A 307 -13.81 13.63 -20.06
N PRO A 308 -14.68 12.74 -19.51
CA PRO A 308 -14.60 12.32 -18.10
C PRO A 308 -13.43 11.38 -17.76
N CYS A 309 -12.72 10.87 -18.77
CA CYS A 309 -11.57 9.99 -18.63
C CYS A 309 -10.66 10.12 -19.86
N VAL A 310 -9.45 9.57 -19.76
CA VAL A 310 -8.62 9.23 -20.92
C VAL A 310 -8.62 7.72 -21.10
N TYR A 311 -7.78 7.21 -21.99
CA TYR A 311 -7.72 5.80 -22.30
C TYR A 311 -6.29 5.25 -22.24
N LEU A 312 -6.17 4.03 -21.75
CA LEU A 312 -4.96 3.23 -21.81
C LEU A 312 -5.10 2.22 -22.97
N ASP A 313 -4.18 2.31 -23.92
CA ASP A 313 -4.15 1.48 -25.13
C ASP A 313 -3.04 0.44 -25.02
N LEU A 314 -3.42 -0.83 -24.87
CA LEU A 314 -2.50 -1.96 -24.74
C LEU A 314 -2.24 -2.65 -26.08
N THR A 315 -2.87 -2.21 -27.18
CA THR A 315 -2.70 -2.86 -28.49
C THR A 315 -1.24 -3.00 -28.96
N PRO A 316 -0.30 -2.09 -28.62
CA PRO A 316 1.11 -2.26 -28.99
C PRO A 316 1.80 -3.48 -28.37
N LEU A 317 1.30 -4.02 -27.26
CA LEU A 317 1.89 -5.19 -26.58
C LEU A 317 1.65 -6.49 -27.37
N GLY A 318 0.61 -6.51 -28.20
CA GLY A 318 0.08 -7.72 -28.83
C GLY A 318 -0.83 -8.52 -27.89
N ALA A 319 -1.83 -9.18 -28.49
CA ALA A 319 -2.92 -9.82 -27.74
C ALA A 319 -2.46 -10.93 -26.78
N GLU A 320 -1.48 -11.74 -27.19
CA GLU A 320 -0.99 -12.86 -26.38
C GLU A 320 -0.24 -12.35 -25.14
N ASN A 321 0.70 -11.43 -25.33
CA ASN A 321 1.48 -10.84 -24.24
C ASN A 321 0.57 -10.12 -23.24
N ALA A 322 -0.40 -9.33 -23.73
CA ALA A 322 -1.33 -8.61 -22.86
C ALA A 322 -2.14 -9.57 -21.95
N ARG A 323 -2.63 -10.70 -22.49
CA ARG A 323 -3.39 -11.70 -21.71
C ARG A 323 -2.51 -12.47 -20.75
N GLN A 324 -1.33 -12.89 -21.19
CA GLN A 324 -0.43 -13.69 -20.38
C GLN A 324 0.12 -12.88 -19.20
N ARG A 325 0.48 -11.61 -19.43
CA ARG A 325 1.12 -10.77 -18.42
C ARG A 325 0.13 -10.09 -17.47
N PHE A 326 -1.10 -9.80 -17.93
CA PHE A 326 -2.12 -9.10 -17.14
C PHE A 326 -3.44 -9.87 -17.03
N PRO A 327 -3.43 -11.12 -16.52
CA PRO A 327 -4.63 -11.95 -16.47
C PRO A 327 -5.70 -11.40 -15.52
N GLY A 328 -5.30 -10.82 -14.37
CA GLY A 328 -6.22 -10.21 -13.41
C GLY A 328 -6.94 -8.99 -13.99
N ILE A 329 -6.20 -8.12 -14.67
CA ILE A 329 -6.74 -6.96 -15.39
C ILE A 329 -7.63 -7.37 -16.55
N SER A 330 -7.22 -8.36 -17.35
CA SER A 330 -8.04 -8.87 -18.47
C SER A 330 -9.38 -9.38 -17.97
N LYS A 331 -9.40 -10.13 -16.86
CA LYS A 331 -10.62 -10.62 -16.25
C LYS A 331 -11.49 -9.47 -15.74
N SER A 332 -10.91 -8.52 -15.02
CA SER A 332 -11.63 -7.39 -14.43
C SER A 332 -12.24 -6.48 -15.50
N CYS A 333 -11.54 -6.24 -16.61
CA CYS A 333 -12.06 -5.45 -17.74
C CYS A 333 -13.17 -6.20 -18.50
N ALA A 334 -13.06 -7.52 -18.65
CA ALA A 334 -14.05 -8.34 -19.32
C ALA A 334 -15.42 -8.34 -18.60
N GLU A 335 -15.45 -8.15 -17.28
CA GLU A 335 -16.70 -7.98 -16.52
C GLU A 335 -17.53 -6.76 -16.98
N PHE A 336 -16.86 -5.79 -17.63
CA PHE A 336 -17.48 -4.60 -18.23
C PHE A 336 -17.53 -4.66 -19.76
N GLY A 337 -17.27 -5.82 -20.36
CA GLY A 337 -17.27 -6.00 -21.80
C GLY A 337 -16.08 -5.36 -22.52
N ILE A 338 -14.99 -5.05 -21.81
CA ILE A 338 -13.78 -4.46 -22.38
C ILE A 338 -12.74 -5.56 -22.60
N ASP A 339 -12.33 -5.76 -23.85
CA ASP A 339 -11.23 -6.65 -24.20
C ASP A 339 -9.94 -5.85 -24.34
N ILE A 340 -9.05 -5.98 -23.35
CA ILE A 340 -7.77 -5.26 -23.29
C ILE A 340 -6.85 -5.49 -24.49
N THR A 341 -7.11 -6.48 -25.33
CA THR A 341 -6.29 -6.79 -26.52
C THR A 341 -6.68 -5.99 -27.76
N ARG A 342 -7.83 -5.32 -27.74
CA ARG A 342 -8.39 -4.57 -28.88
C ARG A 342 -9.02 -3.24 -28.48
N ASP A 343 -9.59 -3.18 -27.29
CA ASP A 343 -10.31 -2.03 -26.78
C ASP A 343 -9.40 -1.15 -25.94
N ARG A 344 -9.68 0.14 -25.99
CA ARG A 344 -9.04 1.16 -25.15
C ARG A 344 -9.66 1.16 -23.76
N VAL A 345 -8.86 0.96 -22.72
CA VAL A 345 -9.33 0.87 -21.33
C VAL A 345 -9.56 2.28 -20.77
N PRO A 346 -10.78 2.67 -20.37
CA PRO A 346 -11.04 4.00 -19.83
C PRO A 346 -10.42 4.15 -18.45
N VAL A 347 -9.60 5.18 -18.26
CA VAL A 347 -8.86 5.42 -17.02
C VAL A 347 -8.89 6.88 -16.60
N ARG A 348 -8.80 7.11 -15.29
CA ARG A 348 -8.62 8.45 -14.70
C ARG A 348 -7.80 8.37 -13.42
N PRO A 349 -7.28 9.49 -12.90
CA PRO A 349 -6.57 9.49 -11.63
C PRO A 349 -7.52 9.25 -10.45
N GLY A 350 -7.04 8.52 -9.45
CA GLY A 350 -7.75 8.27 -8.19
C GLY A 350 -6.78 8.08 -7.02
N ALA A 351 -7.21 8.41 -5.80
CA ALA A 351 -6.36 8.36 -4.62
C ALA A 351 -5.88 6.92 -4.37
N HIS A 352 -4.59 6.74 -4.10
CA HIS A 352 -3.96 5.42 -4.09
C HIS A 352 -3.12 5.18 -2.85
N TYR A 353 -2.18 6.09 -2.56
CA TYR A 353 -1.19 5.88 -1.50
C TYR A 353 -1.03 7.13 -0.66
N MET A 354 -1.06 6.97 0.66
CA MET A 354 -0.76 8.06 1.59
C MET A 354 0.74 8.10 1.81
N ILE A 355 1.42 9.16 1.35
CA ILE A 355 2.86 9.35 1.60
C ILE A 355 3.08 9.74 3.05
N GLY A 356 2.28 10.70 3.54
CA GLY A 356 2.33 11.13 4.93
C GLY A 356 1.88 10.05 5.91
N GLY A 357 2.08 10.32 7.19
CA GLY A 357 1.70 9.39 8.23
C GLY A 357 2.05 9.83 9.63
N VAL A 358 2.09 8.87 10.55
CA VAL A 358 2.64 9.09 11.88
C VAL A 358 4.15 9.25 11.76
N LYS A 359 4.68 10.34 12.32
CA LYS A 359 6.11 10.63 12.28
C LYS A 359 6.89 9.64 13.15
N VAL A 360 7.93 9.06 12.57
CA VAL A 360 8.84 8.11 13.22
C VAL A 360 10.31 8.48 12.97
N ASP A 361 11.22 7.95 13.76
CA ASP A 361 12.65 7.92 13.47
C ASP A 361 13.02 6.71 12.57
N GLN A 362 14.32 6.52 12.31
CA GLN A 362 14.86 5.43 11.47
C GLN A 362 14.56 4.03 12.03
N ASP A 363 14.36 3.91 13.35
CA ASP A 363 14.01 2.66 14.03
C ASP A 363 12.49 2.45 14.13
N GLY A 364 11.69 3.38 13.61
CA GLY A 364 10.23 3.32 13.64
C GLY A 364 9.59 3.83 14.93
N HIS A 365 10.32 4.49 15.82
CA HIS A 365 9.78 5.02 17.06
C HIS A 365 9.08 6.36 16.86
N THR A 366 7.91 6.51 17.48
CA THR A 366 7.25 7.83 17.58
C THR A 366 7.77 8.62 18.79
N LYS A 367 7.45 9.93 18.85
CA LYS A 367 7.68 10.71 20.09
C LYS A 367 6.82 10.24 21.28
N LEU A 368 5.70 9.57 21.02
CA LEU A 368 4.90 8.95 22.07
C LEU A 368 5.58 7.64 22.44
N THR A 369 6.30 7.63 23.56
CA THR A 369 7.10 6.45 23.93
C THR A 369 6.27 5.16 23.98
N ARG A 370 6.86 4.05 23.54
CA ARG A 370 6.23 2.73 23.42
C ARG A 370 5.15 2.59 22.33
N LEU A 371 5.15 3.50 21.34
CA LEU A 371 4.35 3.43 20.12
C LEU A 371 5.24 3.52 18.88
#